data_AF-B4N4E6-F1
#
_entry.id   AF-B4N4E6-F1
#
_cell.length_a   1.000
_cell.length_b   1.000
_cell.length_c   1.000
_cell.angle_alpha   90.00
_cell.angle_beta   90.00
_cell.angle_gamma   90.00
#
_symmetry.space_group_name_H-M   'P 1'
#
loop_
_entity.id
_entity.type
_entity.pdbx_description
1 polymer ?
#
loop_
_entity_poly.entity_id
_entity_poly.type
_entity_poly.pdbx_seq_one_letter_code
_entity_poly.pdbx_strand_id
1 'polypeptide(L)'
;MPRRPSYSRFIFETTETTRTFRHQRYINDYCVDCDTCVNVVHAHEPYSHHWLNGSSGANAISLGLEEKLLLKRIERERIETFLLCDESAVCRTNDFLLEAGMDAVPQLLRFLNYEASRLEVIVGFYVNVIRQRMYFESSAIYIDHYLDIEETVDMLFSMLLEKISNYVYLHHRVPLEACVIKRMKLIVKRHSNENLSSQADLPLQYRLKHDGRGPSLAKRKSIDHTFLMDSFLNYHGQRFGHFPASLQVNLYCFRICASSKELYAVPYLLRGQDTNKTPTYIIQTDVTGEFRGLHEIRNVRKFLKTDLQDRIVECRQCKAHFADRVQFALHRKIDCGRSFMAWQLGDADGPTKSAGIELHENCLPMPKKYFKYAWFGLINGN
;
A
#
# COMPACT_ATOMS: atom_id res chain seq x y z
N MET A 1 31.74 3.84 9.43
CA MET A 1 31.78 2.93 8.26
C MET A 1 30.47 3.05 7.51
N PRO A 2 30.45 3.16 6.17
CA PRO A 2 29.19 3.21 5.43
C PRO A 2 28.47 1.88 5.61
N ARG A 3 27.25 1.90 6.15
CA ARG A 3 26.36 0.73 6.17
C ARG A 3 26.15 0.31 4.72
N ARG A 4 26.67 -0.86 4.33
CA ARG A 4 26.42 -1.43 3.00
C ARG A 4 24.92 -1.75 2.90
N PRO A 5 24.24 -1.37 1.81
CA PRO A 5 22.80 -1.42 1.75
C PRO A 5 22.30 -2.86 1.63
N SER A 6 21.20 -3.16 2.33
CA SER A 6 20.57 -4.47 2.33
C SER A 6 19.66 -4.63 1.12
N TYR A 7 20.06 -5.43 0.13
CA TYR A 7 19.27 -5.63 -1.10
C TYR A 7 18.60 -7.01 -1.12
N SER A 8 17.51 -7.14 -1.88
CA SER A 8 16.84 -8.41 -2.12
C SER A 8 16.95 -8.84 -3.58
N ARG A 9 16.85 -10.15 -3.81
CA ARG A 9 16.75 -10.75 -5.14
C ARG A 9 15.74 -11.89 -5.15
N PHE A 10 15.10 -12.08 -6.30
CA PHE A 10 14.12 -13.13 -6.53
C PHE A 10 14.66 -14.08 -7.60
N ILE A 11 14.67 -15.38 -7.30
CA ILE A 11 15.30 -16.40 -8.14
C ILE A 11 14.30 -17.48 -8.48
N PHE A 12 14.26 -17.87 -9.75
CA PHE A 12 13.69 -19.12 -10.22
C PHE A 12 14.82 -20.05 -10.62
N GLU A 13 14.94 -21.16 -9.91
CA GLU A 13 15.88 -22.22 -10.21
C GLU A 13 15.09 -23.41 -10.76
N THR A 14 15.48 -23.95 -11.91
CA THR A 14 14.84 -25.13 -12.49
C THR A 14 15.89 -26.24 -12.57
N THR A 15 15.63 -27.31 -11.82
CA THR A 15 16.33 -28.59 -11.92
C THR A 15 15.55 -29.54 -12.83
N GLU A 16 16.06 -30.74 -13.09
CA GLU A 16 15.40 -31.71 -13.98
C GLU A 16 13.96 -32.04 -13.57
N THR A 17 13.68 -32.07 -12.27
CA THR A 17 12.38 -32.51 -11.72
C THR A 17 11.59 -31.38 -11.07
N THR A 18 12.23 -30.31 -10.61
CA THR A 18 11.58 -29.25 -9.82
C THR A 18 11.96 -27.86 -10.26
N ARG A 19 11.01 -26.93 -10.11
CA ARG A 19 11.24 -25.50 -10.22
C ARG A 19 11.00 -24.86 -8.86
N THR A 20 11.99 -24.16 -8.36
CA THR A 20 12.00 -23.53 -7.04
C THR A 20 12.04 -22.01 -7.18
N PHE A 21 11.15 -21.33 -6.47
CA PHE A 21 11.18 -19.88 -6.27
C PHE A 21 11.81 -19.56 -4.90
N ARG A 22 12.74 -18.60 -4.87
CA ARG A 22 13.34 -18.09 -3.62
C ARG A 22 13.41 -16.57 -3.63
N HIS A 23 13.15 -15.98 -2.48
CA HIS A 23 13.49 -14.60 -2.18
C HIS A 23 14.70 -14.59 -1.25
N GLN A 24 15.79 -13.96 -1.68
CA GLN A 24 17.03 -13.84 -0.93
C GLN A 24 17.25 -12.41 -0.50
N ARG A 25 17.62 -12.24 0.77
CA ARG A 25 17.97 -10.95 1.36
C ARG A 25 19.45 -10.93 1.69
N TYR A 26 20.11 -9.84 1.35
CA TYR A 26 21.49 -9.58 1.68
C TYR A 26 21.53 -8.56 2.80
N ILE A 27 22.07 -8.95 3.96
CA ILE A 27 22.23 -8.07 5.11
C ILE A 27 23.70 -8.14 5.51
N ASN A 28 24.44 -7.04 5.35
CA ASN A 28 25.87 -6.98 5.67
C ASN A 28 26.67 -8.13 5.01
N ASP A 29 26.44 -8.38 3.72
CA ASP A 29 27.04 -9.46 2.91
C ASP A 29 26.62 -10.90 3.28
N TYR A 30 25.76 -11.10 4.28
CA TYR A 30 25.13 -12.39 4.56
C TYR A 30 23.87 -12.57 3.70
N CYS A 31 23.82 -13.68 2.97
CA CYS A 31 22.65 -14.09 2.21
C CYS A 31 21.73 -14.93 3.09
N VAL A 32 20.47 -14.49 3.23
CA VAL A 32 19.43 -15.18 3.99
C VAL A 32 18.25 -15.46 3.06
N ASP A 33 17.87 -16.73 2.94
CA ASP A 33 16.63 -17.13 2.24
C ASP A 33 15.42 -16.73 3.10
N CYS A 34 14.43 -16.09 2.48
CA CYS A 34 13.19 -15.74 3.15
C CYS A 34 12.30 -16.98 3.31
N ASP A 35 12.09 -17.37 4.56
CA ASP A 35 11.24 -18.46 5.01
C ASP A 35 9.81 -18.46 4.43
N THR A 36 9.19 -17.28 4.29
CA THR A 36 7.81 -17.16 3.81
C THR A 36 7.66 -17.16 2.29
N CYS A 37 8.77 -17.07 1.54
CA CYS A 37 8.72 -16.94 0.08
C CYS A 37 9.20 -18.18 -0.67
N VAL A 38 9.82 -19.16 -0.01
CA VAL A 38 10.28 -20.36 -0.70
C VAL A 38 9.08 -21.19 -1.18
N ASN A 39 9.05 -21.49 -2.48
CA ASN A 39 8.02 -22.35 -3.07
C ASN A 39 8.66 -23.31 -4.08
N VAL A 40 8.20 -24.56 -4.09
CA VAL A 40 8.71 -25.62 -4.97
C VAL A 40 7.54 -26.27 -5.69
N VAL A 41 7.63 -26.36 -7.01
CA VAL A 41 6.67 -27.07 -7.86
C VAL A 41 7.42 -27.99 -8.81
N HIS A 42 6.73 -28.96 -9.42
CA HIS A 42 7.33 -29.83 -10.42
C HIS A 42 7.73 -29.03 -11.68
N ALA A 43 8.84 -29.39 -12.34
CA ALA A 43 9.45 -28.58 -13.39
C ALA A 43 8.52 -28.30 -14.60
N HIS A 44 7.64 -29.25 -14.91
CA HIS A 44 6.68 -29.16 -16.03
C HIS A 44 5.36 -28.47 -15.68
N GLU A 45 5.14 -28.13 -14.42
CA GLU A 45 3.92 -27.44 -14.00
C GLU A 45 3.91 -25.99 -14.52
N PRO A 46 2.73 -25.38 -14.73
CA PRO A 46 2.63 -23.95 -15.02
C PRO A 46 3.29 -23.06 -13.97
N TYR A 47 3.86 -21.92 -14.38
CA TYR A 47 4.45 -20.94 -13.46
C TYR A 47 3.44 -20.45 -12.40
N SER A 48 2.18 -20.35 -12.79
CA SER A 48 1.06 -19.97 -11.91
C SER A 48 0.95 -20.82 -10.65
N HIS A 49 1.35 -22.10 -10.69
CA HIS A 49 1.20 -23.04 -9.57
C HIS A 49 2.01 -22.65 -8.34
N HIS A 50 3.11 -21.90 -8.51
CA HIS A 50 3.85 -21.30 -7.40
C HIS A 50 2.99 -20.35 -6.55
N TRP A 51 1.90 -19.84 -7.11
CA TRP A 51 1.12 -18.75 -6.54
C TRP A 51 -0.32 -19.10 -6.21
N LEU A 52 -0.72 -20.37 -6.36
CA LEU A 52 -2.08 -20.86 -6.11
C LEU A 52 -2.31 -21.21 -4.63
N ASN A 53 -1.28 -21.69 -3.95
CA ASN A 53 -1.36 -22.17 -2.56
C ASN A 53 -0.81 -21.18 -1.53
N GLY A 54 -0.31 -20.02 -1.98
CA GLY A 54 0.01 -18.93 -1.07
C GLY A 54 -1.30 -18.36 -0.55
N SER A 55 -1.45 -18.28 0.79
CA SER A 55 -2.52 -17.53 1.45
C SER A 55 -2.80 -16.28 0.63
N SER A 56 -4.06 -16.10 0.19
CA SER A 56 -4.55 -14.87 -0.44
C SER A 56 -3.78 -13.70 0.16
N GLY A 57 -2.97 -13.04 -0.67
CA GLY A 57 -1.79 -12.29 -0.21
C GLY A 57 -2.13 -11.45 1.01
N ALA A 58 -1.22 -11.29 1.97
CA ALA A 58 -1.45 -10.63 3.26
C ALA A 58 -2.15 -9.24 3.20
N ASN A 59 -2.32 -8.68 2.01
CA ASN A 59 -2.92 -7.39 1.71
C ASN A 59 -4.28 -7.48 0.98
N ALA A 60 -4.75 -8.69 0.66
CA ALA A 60 -6.07 -8.93 0.10
C ALA A 60 -7.10 -9.02 1.22
N ILE A 61 -8.24 -8.35 1.05
CA ILE A 61 -9.35 -8.40 1.99
C ILE A 61 -10.45 -9.33 1.48
N SER A 62 -11.14 -10.00 2.41
CA SER A 62 -12.38 -10.69 2.10
C SER A 62 -13.55 -9.75 2.36
N LEU A 63 -14.42 -9.55 1.37
CA LEU A 63 -15.63 -8.74 1.50
C LEU A 63 -16.87 -9.58 1.22
N GLY A 64 -17.58 -9.94 2.29
CA GLY A 64 -18.90 -10.54 2.20
C GLY A 64 -19.98 -9.52 1.83
N LEU A 65 -21.23 -9.99 1.79
CA LEU A 65 -22.39 -9.15 1.47
C LEU A 65 -22.58 -8.03 2.50
N GLU A 66 -22.37 -8.33 3.78
CA GLU A 66 -22.54 -7.36 4.87
C GLU A 66 -21.50 -6.23 4.82
N GLU A 67 -20.24 -6.55 4.53
CA GLU A 67 -19.15 -5.59 4.36
C GLU A 67 -19.42 -4.67 3.16
N LYS A 68 -19.92 -5.24 2.04
CA LYS A 68 -20.32 -4.46 0.86
C LYS A 68 -21.51 -3.54 1.16
N LEU A 69 -22.50 -3.99 1.93
CA LEU A 69 -23.62 -3.16 2.36
C LEU A 69 -23.17 -2.03 3.30
N LEU A 70 -22.22 -2.30 4.20
CA LEU A 70 -21.59 -1.28 5.04
C LEU A 70 -20.88 -0.22 4.19
N LEU A 71 -20.13 -0.63 3.17
CA LEU A 71 -19.45 0.28 2.26
C LEU A 71 -20.43 1.18 1.49
N LYS A 72 -21.53 0.60 0.98
CA LYS A 72 -22.62 1.37 0.34
C LYS A 72 -23.28 2.36 1.30
N ARG A 73 -23.41 2.00 2.58
CA ARG A 73 -23.92 2.91 3.60
C ARG A 73 -22.98 4.10 3.80
N ILE A 74 -21.67 3.85 3.90
CA ILE A 74 -20.63 4.89 4.01
C ILE A 74 -20.70 5.87 2.84
N GLU A 75 -20.86 5.36 1.60
CA GLU A 75 -21.04 6.21 0.41
C GLU A 75 -22.32 7.06 0.48
N ARG A 76 -23.45 6.41 0.80
CA ARG A 76 -24.76 7.07 0.87
C ARG A 76 -24.80 8.17 1.92
N GLU A 77 -24.20 7.92 3.08
CA GLU A 77 -24.14 8.85 4.22
C GLU A 77 -22.93 9.80 4.14
N ARG A 78 -22.13 9.74 3.06
CA ARG A 78 -20.93 10.57 2.83
C ARG A 78 -19.99 10.61 4.04
N ILE A 79 -19.76 9.44 4.62
CA ILE A 79 -18.88 9.29 5.78
C ILE A 79 -17.44 9.30 5.29
N GLU A 80 -16.79 10.45 5.42
CA GLU A 80 -15.38 10.64 5.02
C GLU A 80 -14.44 10.67 6.23
N THR A 81 -14.95 10.98 7.43
CA THR A 81 -14.13 11.09 8.63
C THR A 81 -14.29 9.87 9.52
N PHE A 82 -13.17 9.29 9.93
CA PHE A 82 -13.10 8.13 10.80
C PHE A 82 -12.23 8.45 12.01
N LEU A 83 -12.71 8.13 13.20
CA LEU A 83 -11.96 8.25 14.44
C LEU A 83 -11.52 6.86 14.89
N LEU A 84 -10.25 6.74 15.23
CA LEU A 84 -9.72 5.59 15.96
C LEU A 84 -9.38 6.06 17.37
N CYS A 85 -9.92 5.36 18.34
CA CYS A 85 -9.70 5.59 19.77
C CYS A 85 -9.03 4.36 20.39
N ASP A 86 -8.06 4.59 21.25
CA ASP A 86 -7.54 3.56 22.15
C ASP A 86 -8.61 3.23 23.18
N GLU A 87 -9.27 2.08 23.02
CA GLU A 87 -10.20 1.54 24.02
C GLU A 87 -9.48 0.86 25.19
N SER A 88 -8.16 0.67 25.11
CA SER A 88 -7.39 -0.01 26.14
C SER A 88 -6.88 0.99 27.19
N ALA A 89 -7.03 0.64 28.47
CA ALA A 89 -6.50 1.47 29.56
C ALA A 89 -4.97 1.43 29.68
N VAL A 90 -4.31 0.44 29.03
CA VAL A 90 -2.93 0.02 29.34
C VAL A 90 -1.92 0.35 28.23
N CYS A 91 -2.35 0.58 26.98
CA CYS A 91 -1.40 0.81 25.89
C CYS A 91 -0.65 2.14 26.02
N ARG A 92 0.66 2.08 25.76
CA ARG A 92 1.52 3.26 25.65
C ARG A 92 1.28 3.92 24.29
N THR A 93 1.51 5.22 24.19
CA THR A 93 1.42 5.99 22.92
C THR A 93 2.11 5.27 21.76
N ASN A 94 3.30 4.70 21.99
CA ASN A 94 4.06 4.02 20.95
C ASN A 94 3.37 2.73 20.45
N ASP A 95 2.75 1.97 21.35
CA ASP A 95 2.04 0.75 20.97
C ASP A 95 0.80 1.10 20.14
N PHE A 96 0.04 2.11 20.57
CA PHE A 96 -1.11 2.63 19.81
C PHE A 96 -0.71 3.09 18.41
N LEU A 97 0.36 3.91 18.29
CA LEU A 97 0.84 4.41 17.01
C LEU A 97 1.35 3.29 16.10
N LEU A 98 2.06 2.31 16.66
CA LEU A 98 2.58 1.16 15.92
C LEU A 98 1.44 0.32 15.36
N GLU A 99 0.46 -0.04 16.20
CA GLU A 99 -0.71 -0.81 15.78
C GLU A 99 -1.58 -0.03 14.78
N ALA A 100 -1.75 1.28 15.00
CA ALA A 100 -2.51 2.13 14.09
C ALA A 100 -1.87 2.21 12.70
N GLY A 101 -0.55 2.44 12.65
CA GLY A 101 0.20 2.56 11.39
C GLY A 101 0.36 1.23 10.65
N MET A 102 0.66 0.14 11.38
CA MET A 102 0.92 -1.16 10.76
C MET A 102 -0.34 -1.93 10.35
N ASP A 103 -1.47 -1.73 11.02
CA ASP A 103 -2.64 -2.60 10.87
C ASP A 103 -3.95 -1.81 10.75
N ALA A 104 -4.29 -0.97 11.74
CA ALA A 104 -5.62 -0.34 11.81
C ALA A 104 -5.95 0.56 10.61
N VAL A 105 -5.03 1.46 10.24
CA VAL A 105 -5.21 2.38 9.11
C VAL A 105 -5.12 1.64 7.78
N PRO A 106 -4.11 0.78 7.51
CA PRO A 106 -4.09 -0.02 6.29
C PRO A 106 -5.33 -0.89 6.08
N GLN A 107 -5.85 -1.53 7.14
CA GLN A 107 -7.09 -2.34 7.08
C GLN A 107 -8.28 -1.49 6.64
N LEU A 108 -8.48 -0.32 7.27
CA LEU A 108 -9.58 0.57 6.91
C LEU A 108 -9.43 1.11 5.49
N LEU A 109 -8.23 1.55 5.10
CA LEU A 109 -7.99 2.08 3.75
C LEU A 109 -8.20 1.01 2.67
N ARG A 110 -7.82 -0.25 2.91
CA ARG A 110 -8.12 -1.36 1.99
C ARG A 110 -9.61 -1.56 1.81
N PHE A 111 -10.36 -1.58 2.91
CA PHE A 111 -11.81 -1.68 2.88
C PHE A 111 -12.44 -0.55 2.06
N LEU A 112 -12.00 0.69 2.29
CA LEU A 112 -12.49 1.86 1.55
C LEU A 112 -11.97 1.91 0.10
N ASN A 113 -10.88 1.23 -0.23
CA ASN A 113 -10.37 1.19 -1.60
C ASN A 113 -11.18 0.27 -2.52
N TYR A 114 -12.00 -0.65 -1.97
CA TYR A 114 -12.84 -1.52 -2.80
C TYR A 114 -13.74 -0.70 -3.72
N GLU A 115 -13.68 -1.02 -5.03
CA GLU A 115 -14.37 -0.32 -6.13
C GLU A 115 -14.03 1.18 -6.29
N ALA A 116 -13.15 1.73 -5.46
CA ALA A 116 -12.63 3.08 -5.63
C ALA A 116 -11.49 3.07 -6.67
N SER A 117 -11.40 4.12 -7.48
CA SER A 117 -10.28 4.32 -8.40
C SER A 117 -9.04 4.88 -7.69
N ARG A 118 -9.26 5.71 -6.66
CA ARG A 118 -8.22 6.23 -5.79
C ARG A 118 -8.81 6.72 -4.47
N LEU A 119 -7.97 6.84 -3.46
CA LEU A 119 -8.31 7.46 -2.17
C LEU A 119 -7.55 8.76 -2.01
N GLU A 120 -8.20 9.79 -1.49
CA GLU A 120 -7.55 10.97 -0.91
C GLU A 120 -7.54 10.80 0.61
N VAL A 121 -6.36 10.85 1.22
CA VAL A 121 -6.17 10.53 2.64
C VAL A 121 -5.51 11.68 3.38
N ILE A 122 -6.05 12.02 4.55
CA ILE A 122 -5.46 12.92 5.55
C ILE A 122 -5.43 12.18 6.89
N VAL A 123 -4.30 12.26 7.59
CA VAL A 123 -4.10 11.67 8.92
C VAL A 123 -3.91 12.78 9.94
N GLY A 124 -4.57 12.70 11.09
CA GLY A 124 -4.36 13.62 12.19
C GLY A 124 -4.29 12.93 13.56
N PHE A 125 -3.49 13.50 14.45
CA PHE A 125 -3.26 13.02 15.81
C PHE A 125 -3.68 14.04 16.84
N TYR A 126 -4.41 13.57 17.86
CA TYR A 126 -4.67 14.36 19.06
C TYR A 126 -3.54 14.11 20.06
N VAL A 127 -2.79 15.16 20.34
CA VAL A 127 -1.56 15.11 21.15
C VAL A 127 -1.80 15.87 22.45
N ASN A 128 -1.65 15.18 23.58
CA ASN A 128 -1.64 15.83 24.88
C ASN A 128 -0.18 15.98 25.34
N VAL A 129 0.19 17.20 25.70
CA VAL A 129 1.54 17.55 26.18
C VAL A 129 1.45 18.64 27.25
N ILE A 130 2.05 18.42 28.42
CA ILE A 130 2.11 19.38 29.56
C ILE A 130 0.80 20.18 29.73
N ARG A 131 -0.30 19.48 30.03
CA ARG A 131 -1.64 20.07 30.23
C ARG A 131 -2.22 20.86 29.05
N GLN A 132 -1.65 20.74 27.86
CA GLN A 132 -2.20 21.29 26.64
C GLN A 132 -2.63 20.17 25.70
N ARG A 133 -3.72 20.42 24.98
CA ARG A 133 -4.18 19.54 23.92
C ARG A 133 -3.98 20.20 22.57
N MET A 134 -3.36 19.47 21.67
CA MET A 134 -3.09 19.89 20.30
C MET A 134 -3.66 18.87 19.32
N TYR A 135 -3.92 19.34 18.11
CA TYR A 135 -4.24 18.50 16.97
C TYR A 135 -3.23 18.79 15.87
N PHE A 136 -2.62 17.74 15.35
CA PHE A 136 -1.69 17.83 14.22
C PHE A 136 -2.26 17.04 13.06
N GLU A 137 -2.20 17.59 11.86
CA GLU A 137 -2.79 16.98 10.66
C GLU A 137 -1.83 17.04 9.48
N SER A 138 -1.79 15.96 8.71
CA SER A 138 -1.02 15.86 7.47
C SER A 138 -1.67 16.66 6.34
N SER A 139 -0.94 16.90 5.26
CA SER A 139 -1.56 17.27 3.99
C SER A 139 -2.32 16.08 3.39
N ALA A 140 -3.28 16.36 2.51
CA ALA A 140 -3.94 15.35 1.69
C ALA A 140 -2.93 14.67 0.74
N ILE A 141 -3.04 13.35 0.60
CA ILE A 141 -2.29 12.56 -0.38
C ILE A 141 -3.22 11.61 -1.13
N TYR A 142 -2.99 11.45 -2.43
CA TYR A 142 -3.67 10.47 -3.26
C TYR A 142 -2.96 9.12 -3.25
N ILE A 143 -3.71 8.07 -2.91
CA ILE A 143 -3.36 6.66 -3.06
C ILE A 143 -4.06 6.15 -4.32
N ASP A 144 -3.29 5.95 -5.39
CA ASP A 144 -3.80 5.56 -6.70
C ASP A 144 -3.91 4.03 -6.87
N HIS A 145 -3.23 3.27 -6.01
CA HIS A 145 -3.24 1.81 -6.05
C HIS A 145 -3.20 1.23 -4.64
N TYR A 146 -4.00 0.19 -4.35
CA TYR A 146 -4.11 -0.40 -3.01
C TYR A 146 -2.80 -0.99 -2.47
N LEU A 147 -1.89 -1.41 -3.35
CA LEU A 147 -0.56 -1.88 -2.96
C LEU A 147 0.38 -0.75 -2.48
N ASP A 148 -0.01 0.52 -2.64
CA ASP A 148 0.76 1.68 -2.14
C ASP A 148 0.28 2.13 -0.74
N ILE A 149 -0.72 1.46 -0.16
CA ILE A 149 -1.35 1.87 1.11
C ILE A 149 -0.34 1.84 2.26
N GLU A 150 0.41 0.75 2.42
CA GLU A 150 1.32 0.59 3.57
C GLU A 150 2.43 1.65 3.52
N GLU A 151 3.13 1.78 2.40
CA GLU A 151 4.21 2.76 2.24
C GLU A 151 3.73 4.20 2.38
N THR A 152 2.50 4.49 1.93
CA THR A 152 1.90 5.83 2.09
C THR A 152 1.60 6.12 3.55
N VAL A 153 0.99 5.18 4.28
CA VAL A 153 0.70 5.32 5.71
C VAL A 153 1.99 5.50 6.50
N ASP A 154 3.01 4.68 6.24
CA ASP A 154 4.33 4.78 6.88
C ASP A 154 4.97 6.16 6.70
N MET A 155 4.93 6.70 5.47
CA MET A 155 5.44 8.04 5.17
C MET A 155 4.65 9.13 5.91
N LEU A 156 3.31 9.06 5.90
CA LEU A 156 2.47 10.02 6.61
C LEU A 156 2.73 10.01 8.12
N PHE A 157 2.78 8.82 8.73
CA PHE A 157 3.04 8.66 10.16
C PHE A 157 4.44 9.18 10.52
N SER A 158 5.47 8.76 9.77
CA SER A 158 6.86 9.18 10.02
C SER A 158 6.99 10.70 9.99
N MET A 159 6.46 11.35 8.96
CA MET A 159 6.55 12.81 8.83
C MET A 159 5.72 13.56 9.87
N LEU A 160 4.54 13.05 10.23
CA LEU A 160 3.68 13.69 11.22
C LEU A 160 4.30 13.59 12.62
N LEU A 161 4.84 12.42 12.98
CA LEU A 161 5.53 12.21 14.25
C LEU A 161 6.83 13.02 14.36
N GLU A 162 7.61 13.12 13.27
CA GLU A 162 8.79 13.98 13.22
C GLU A 162 8.40 15.45 13.48
N LYS A 163 7.32 15.94 12.87
CA LYS A 163 6.82 17.29 13.09
C LYS A 163 6.33 17.52 14.52
N ILE A 164 5.58 16.58 15.08
CA ILE A 164 5.11 16.66 16.47
C ILE A 164 6.32 16.71 17.41
N SER A 165 7.29 15.82 17.21
CA SER A 165 8.53 15.77 17.99
C SER A 165 9.27 17.11 17.95
N ASN A 166 9.50 17.66 16.75
CA ASN A 166 10.17 18.94 16.57
C ASN A 166 9.40 20.09 17.22
N TYR A 167 8.09 20.18 17.00
CA TYR A 167 7.25 21.24 17.58
C TYR A 167 7.26 21.19 19.10
N VAL A 168 6.99 20.01 19.67
CA VAL A 168 6.92 19.82 21.12
C VAL A 168 8.28 20.05 21.78
N TYR A 169 9.36 19.59 21.16
CA TYR A 169 10.72 19.84 21.66
C TYR A 169 11.05 21.34 21.68
N LEU A 170 10.68 22.09 20.64
CA LEU A 170 10.93 23.52 20.54
C LEU A 170 10.09 24.35 21.54
N HIS A 171 8.80 24.03 21.68
CA HIS A 171 7.85 24.83 22.46
C HIS A 171 7.72 24.39 23.92
N HIS A 172 7.84 23.10 24.21
CA HIS A 172 7.61 22.51 25.54
C HIS A 172 8.86 21.88 26.16
N ARG A 173 9.97 21.78 25.41
CA ARG A 173 11.25 21.22 25.87
C ARG A 173 11.15 19.79 26.40
N VAL A 174 10.22 19.02 25.84
CA VAL A 174 10.05 17.59 26.16
C VAL A 174 10.17 16.74 24.89
N PRO A 175 10.61 15.48 25.01
CA PRO A 175 10.68 14.58 23.86
C PRO A 175 9.29 14.01 23.53
N LEU A 176 9.15 13.35 22.37
CA LEU A 176 7.88 12.81 21.89
C LEU A 176 7.28 11.78 22.88
N GLU A 177 8.11 11.03 23.59
CA GLU A 177 7.71 10.02 24.58
C GLU A 177 6.97 10.62 25.78
N ALA A 178 7.12 11.92 26.04
CA ALA A 178 6.36 12.64 27.05
C ALA A 178 4.95 13.01 26.59
N CYS A 179 4.64 12.82 25.30
CA CYS A 179 3.32 13.08 24.73
C CYS A 179 2.40 11.87 24.87
N VAL A 180 1.11 12.14 25.06
CA VAL A 180 0.07 11.11 25.03
C VAL A 180 -0.75 11.25 23.75
N ILE A 181 -0.72 10.21 22.91
CA ILE A 181 -1.55 10.09 21.70
C ILE A 181 -2.35 8.81 21.83
N LYS A 182 -3.66 8.95 22.03
CA LYS A 182 -4.63 7.84 22.20
C LYS A 182 -5.82 7.93 21.26
N ARG A 183 -5.82 8.94 20.39
CA ARG A 183 -6.89 9.21 19.45
C ARG A 183 -6.29 9.75 18.17
N MET A 184 -6.78 9.24 17.06
CA MET A 184 -6.44 9.74 15.74
C MET A 184 -7.70 9.94 14.89
N LYS A 185 -7.57 10.84 13.92
CA LYS A 185 -8.59 11.15 12.92
C LYS A 185 -8.03 10.80 11.56
N LEU A 186 -8.82 10.11 10.77
CA LEU A 186 -8.52 9.77 9.38
C LEU A 186 -9.62 10.36 8.52
N ILE A 187 -9.28 11.22 7.57
CA ILE A 187 -10.23 11.72 6.57
C ILE A 187 -9.89 11.01 5.27
N VAL A 188 -10.86 10.30 4.71
CA VAL A 188 -10.71 9.49 3.49
C VAL A 188 -11.83 9.84 2.52
N LYS A 189 -11.45 10.41 1.38
CA LYS A 189 -12.38 10.61 0.26
C LYS A 189 -12.17 9.52 -0.77
N ARG A 190 -13.26 8.86 -1.13
CA ARG A 190 -13.26 7.82 -2.16
C ARG A 190 -13.60 8.47 -3.49
N HIS A 191 -12.75 8.28 -4.48
CA HIS A 191 -13.06 8.67 -5.85
C HIS A 191 -13.43 7.43 -6.62
N SER A 192 -14.60 7.43 -7.24
CA SER A 192 -15.02 6.39 -8.19
C SER A 192 -14.70 6.85 -9.61
N ASN A 193 -14.29 5.92 -10.48
CA ASN A 193 -14.16 6.24 -11.89
C ASN A 193 -15.51 6.03 -12.58
N GLU A 194 -16.13 7.09 -13.09
CA GLU A 194 -17.34 6.95 -13.92
C GLU A 194 -17.01 6.30 -15.28
N ASN A 195 -15.74 6.34 -15.71
CA ASN A 195 -15.26 5.71 -16.94
C ASN A 195 -14.57 4.37 -16.63
N LEU A 196 -15.34 3.27 -16.72
CA LEU A 196 -14.87 1.87 -16.59
C LEU A 196 -13.73 1.48 -17.56
N SER A 197 -13.41 2.32 -18.56
CA SER A 197 -12.35 2.07 -19.54
C SER A 197 -10.95 2.50 -19.09
N SER A 198 -10.82 3.07 -17.90
CA SER A 198 -9.52 3.53 -17.40
C SER A 198 -8.78 2.34 -16.80
N GLN A 199 -7.75 1.86 -17.51
CA GLN A 199 -6.78 0.90 -17.02
C GLN A 199 -6.32 1.31 -15.61
N ALA A 200 -6.40 0.39 -14.64
CA ALA A 200 -5.98 0.69 -13.27
C ALA A 200 -4.51 1.16 -13.28
N ASP A 201 -4.15 2.10 -12.41
CA ASP A 201 -2.76 2.54 -12.32
C ASP A 201 -1.85 1.40 -11.83
N LEU A 202 -0.57 1.45 -12.18
CA LEU A 202 0.41 0.55 -11.57
C LEU A 202 0.76 1.04 -10.15
N PRO A 203 1.14 0.13 -9.23
CA PRO A 203 1.74 0.51 -7.96
C PRO A 203 2.88 1.51 -8.17
N LEU A 204 3.03 2.46 -7.25
CA LEU A 204 3.95 3.59 -7.37
C LEU A 204 5.37 3.13 -7.72
N GLN A 205 5.86 2.06 -7.09
CA GLN A 205 7.17 1.47 -7.39
C GLN A 205 7.35 1.12 -8.89
N TYR A 206 6.32 0.58 -9.52
CA TYR A 206 6.36 0.16 -10.93
C TYR A 206 5.98 1.29 -11.89
N ARG A 207 5.12 2.22 -11.45
CA ARG A 207 4.79 3.43 -12.21
C ARG A 207 6.02 4.31 -12.42
N LEU A 208 6.85 4.51 -11.39
CA LEU A 208 8.13 5.21 -11.49
C LEU A 208 9.11 4.55 -12.48
N LYS A 209 9.04 3.22 -12.66
CA LYS A 209 9.83 2.47 -13.65
C LYS A 209 9.22 2.58 -15.04
N HIS A 210 7.90 2.60 -15.14
CA HIS A 210 7.14 2.60 -16.38
C HIS A 210 7.13 3.96 -17.10
N ASP A 211 6.98 5.07 -16.37
CA ASP A 211 6.79 6.43 -16.92
C ASP A 211 8.03 7.06 -17.59
N GLY A 212 9.18 6.41 -17.48
CA GLY A 212 10.36 6.88 -18.19
C GLY A 212 10.20 6.61 -19.68
N ARG A 213 10.12 7.70 -20.49
CA ARG A 213 10.21 7.71 -21.97
C ARG A 213 11.30 6.74 -22.44
N GLY A 214 10.91 5.49 -22.68
CA GLY A 214 11.74 4.51 -23.35
C GLY A 214 11.77 4.83 -24.84
N PRO A 215 12.83 4.46 -25.56
CA PRO A 215 12.83 4.57 -27.01
C PRO A 215 11.57 3.88 -27.56
N SER A 216 10.92 4.54 -28.51
CA SER A 216 9.80 3.97 -29.26
C SER A 216 10.26 2.65 -29.86
N LEU A 217 9.91 1.53 -29.22
CA LEU A 217 10.18 0.22 -29.78
C LEU A 217 9.19 0.02 -30.93
N ALA A 218 9.76 -0.39 -32.07
CA ALA A 218 9.06 -0.71 -33.31
C ALA A 218 7.75 -1.47 -33.05
N LYS A 219 6.72 -1.19 -33.85
CA LYS A 219 5.38 -1.80 -33.83
C LYS A 219 5.47 -3.28 -33.44
N ARG A 220 5.19 -3.59 -32.16
CA ARG A 220 4.97 -4.96 -31.72
C ARG A 220 3.72 -5.47 -32.40
N LYS A 221 3.63 -6.77 -32.66
CA LYS A 221 2.36 -7.38 -33.08
C LYS A 221 1.33 -7.02 -32.01
N SER A 222 0.31 -6.25 -32.39
CA SER A 222 -0.81 -5.96 -31.51
C SER A 222 -1.52 -7.29 -31.28
N ILE A 223 -1.42 -7.80 -30.06
CA ILE A 223 -2.28 -8.88 -29.63
C ILE A 223 -3.65 -8.25 -29.36
N ASP A 224 -4.70 -8.94 -29.80
CA ASP A 224 -6.06 -8.59 -29.42
C ASP A 224 -6.18 -8.69 -27.90
N HIS A 225 -6.26 -7.51 -27.27
CA HIS A 225 -6.28 -7.37 -25.81
C HIS A 225 -7.54 -8.00 -25.21
N THR A 226 -8.67 -7.93 -25.93
CA THR A 226 -9.92 -8.57 -25.55
C THR A 226 -9.78 -10.08 -25.54
N PHE A 227 -9.22 -10.66 -26.62
CA PHE A 227 -8.97 -12.11 -26.69
C PHE A 227 -8.03 -12.59 -25.58
N LEU A 228 -7.01 -11.80 -25.22
CA LEU A 228 -6.09 -12.13 -24.13
C LEU A 228 -6.79 -12.11 -22.76
N MET A 229 -7.63 -11.09 -22.50
CA MET A 229 -8.43 -11.00 -21.28
C MET A 229 -9.40 -12.18 -21.17
N ASP A 230 -10.14 -12.51 -22.24
CA ASP A 230 -11.06 -13.64 -22.26
C ASP A 230 -10.34 -14.97 -22.03
N SER A 231 -9.17 -15.14 -22.65
CA SER A 231 -8.33 -16.33 -22.43
C SER A 231 -7.87 -16.46 -20.99
N PHE A 232 -7.52 -15.35 -20.33
CA PHE A 232 -7.16 -15.33 -18.91
C PHE A 232 -8.34 -15.70 -18.02
N LEU A 233 -9.51 -15.08 -18.25
CA LEU A 233 -10.72 -15.34 -17.47
C LEU A 233 -11.17 -16.81 -17.59
N ASN A 234 -11.14 -17.37 -18.79
CA ASN A 234 -11.47 -18.78 -19.02
C ASN A 234 -10.48 -19.73 -18.34
N TYR A 235 -9.17 -19.42 -18.38
CA TYR A 235 -8.15 -20.21 -17.70
C TYR A 235 -8.35 -20.22 -16.17
N HIS A 236 -8.61 -19.04 -15.59
CA HIS A 236 -8.78 -18.90 -14.14
C HIS A 236 -10.10 -19.51 -13.66
N GLY A 237 -11.19 -19.34 -14.42
CA GLY A 237 -12.51 -19.90 -14.11
C GLY A 237 -12.56 -21.43 -14.16
N GLN A 238 -11.71 -22.07 -14.97
CA GLN A 238 -11.68 -23.52 -15.11
C GLN A 238 -10.89 -24.25 -14.01
N ARG A 239 -10.18 -23.54 -13.11
CA ARG A 239 -9.21 -24.12 -12.15
C ARG A 239 -8.37 -25.20 -12.86
N PHE A 240 -7.25 -24.82 -13.48
CA PHE A 240 -6.32 -25.72 -14.20
C PHE A 240 -6.62 -25.99 -15.70
N GLY A 241 -7.23 -25.03 -16.42
CA GLY A 241 -7.20 -25.05 -17.88
C GLY A 241 -5.77 -24.92 -18.43
N HIS A 242 -5.53 -25.15 -19.73
CA HIS A 242 -4.26 -24.80 -20.37
C HIS A 242 -4.44 -23.49 -21.12
N PHE A 243 -3.55 -22.50 -20.92
CA PHE A 243 -3.54 -21.32 -21.80
C PHE A 243 -3.39 -21.81 -23.26
N PRO A 244 -4.15 -21.28 -24.24
CA PRO A 244 -4.06 -21.71 -25.63
C PRO A 244 -2.61 -21.65 -26.13
N ALA A 245 -1.99 -22.75 -26.57
CA ALA A 245 -0.56 -22.77 -26.95
C ALA A 245 -0.20 -21.77 -28.06
N SER A 246 -1.19 -21.33 -28.83
CA SER A 246 -1.11 -20.27 -29.84
C SER A 246 -0.81 -18.87 -29.26
N LEU A 247 -1.15 -18.61 -28.00
CA LEU A 247 -0.87 -17.35 -27.32
C LEU A 247 0.61 -17.27 -26.90
N GLN A 248 1.38 -16.50 -27.67
CA GLN A 248 2.79 -16.20 -27.45
C GLN A 248 2.93 -14.92 -26.61
N VAL A 249 2.61 -15.03 -25.32
CA VAL A 249 2.67 -13.92 -24.35
C VAL A 249 3.39 -14.32 -23.07
N ASN A 250 3.93 -13.30 -22.40
CA ASN A 250 4.38 -13.43 -21.01
C ASN A 250 3.40 -12.70 -20.09
N LEU A 251 3.00 -13.35 -19.01
CA LEU A 251 2.15 -12.77 -17.97
C LEU A 251 2.92 -12.76 -16.66
N TYR A 252 2.83 -11.65 -15.94
CA TYR A 252 3.36 -11.47 -14.60
C TYR A 252 2.22 -11.18 -13.63
N CYS A 253 2.43 -11.39 -12.34
CA CYS A 253 1.55 -10.88 -11.28
C CYS A 253 2.37 -10.26 -10.16
N PHE A 254 1.73 -9.41 -9.35
CA PHE A 254 2.34 -8.85 -8.16
C PHE A 254 2.22 -9.79 -6.97
N ARG A 255 3.26 -9.80 -6.14
CA ARG A 255 3.33 -10.51 -4.87
C ARG A 255 4.03 -9.64 -3.84
N ILE A 256 3.70 -9.86 -2.58
CA ILE A 256 4.29 -9.16 -1.44
C ILE A 256 4.91 -10.20 -0.52
N CYS A 257 6.12 -9.93 -0.06
CA CYS A 257 6.79 -10.79 0.88
C CYS A 257 6.13 -10.63 2.25
N ALA A 258 5.66 -11.71 2.87
CA ALA A 258 5.03 -11.62 4.18
C ALA A 258 6.00 -11.11 5.26
N SER A 259 7.30 -11.47 5.15
CA SER A 259 8.34 -11.11 6.11
C SER A 259 8.93 -9.72 5.89
N SER A 260 9.25 -9.33 4.64
CA SER A 260 9.90 -8.04 4.34
C SER A 260 8.94 -6.95 3.88
N LYS A 261 7.69 -7.28 3.58
CA LYS A 261 6.68 -6.39 2.97
C LYS A 261 7.05 -5.85 1.59
N GLU A 262 8.15 -6.33 1.00
CA GLU A 262 8.57 -5.89 -0.32
C GLU A 262 7.58 -6.36 -1.41
N LEU A 263 7.19 -5.42 -2.27
CA LEU A 263 6.41 -5.67 -3.48
C LEU A 263 7.30 -6.10 -4.65
N TYR A 264 6.97 -7.22 -5.29
CA TYR A 264 7.71 -7.77 -6.41
C TYR A 264 6.78 -8.34 -7.50
N ALA A 265 7.25 -8.31 -8.75
CA ALA A 265 6.56 -8.91 -9.88
C ALA A 265 7.16 -10.29 -10.19
N VAL A 266 6.31 -11.33 -10.23
CA VAL A 266 6.72 -12.71 -10.54
C VAL A 266 6.08 -13.21 -11.83
N PRO A 267 6.74 -14.14 -12.56
CA PRO A 267 6.15 -14.77 -13.72
C PRO A 267 4.91 -15.61 -13.34
N TYR A 268 3.82 -15.38 -14.06
CA TYR A 268 2.60 -16.21 -14.03
C TYR A 268 2.54 -17.15 -15.24
N LEU A 269 3.01 -16.68 -16.39
CA LEU A 269 3.15 -17.45 -17.63
C LEU A 269 4.34 -16.94 -18.42
N LEU A 270 5.24 -17.83 -18.85
CA LEU A 270 6.35 -17.49 -19.75
C LEU A 270 6.29 -18.41 -20.98
N ARG A 271 6.21 -17.82 -22.18
CA ARG A 271 6.14 -18.58 -23.45
C ARG A 271 7.11 -18.08 -24.50
N GLY A 272 7.60 -16.86 -24.35
CA GLY A 272 8.59 -16.29 -25.24
C GLY A 272 9.97 -16.89 -25.05
N GLN A 273 10.61 -17.35 -26.13
CA GLN A 273 12.05 -17.64 -26.13
C GLN A 273 12.89 -16.35 -25.97
N ASP A 274 12.38 -15.21 -26.45
CA ASP A 274 12.98 -13.87 -26.26
C ASP A 274 12.00 -12.96 -25.52
N THR A 275 12.35 -12.63 -24.27
CA THR A 275 11.56 -11.76 -23.39
C THR A 275 11.42 -10.33 -23.92
N ASN A 276 12.28 -9.87 -24.83
CA ASN A 276 12.19 -8.52 -25.40
C ASN A 276 11.20 -8.42 -26.56
N LYS A 277 11.01 -9.52 -27.29
CA LYS A 277 10.15 -9.58 -28.49
C LYS A 277 8.74 -10.06 -28.18
N THR A 278 8.58 -10.79 -27.09
CA THR A 278 7.31 -11.38 -26.68
C THR A 278 6.46 -10.34 -25.94
N PRO A 279 5.22 -10.07 -26.37
CA PRO A 279 4.31 -9.18 -25.66
C PRO A 279 4.17 -9.62 -24.20
N THR A 280 4.34 -8.67 -23.29
CA THR A 280 4.45 -8.93 -21.85
C THR A 280 3.43 -8.08 -21.12
N TYR A 281 2.67 -8.69 -20.23
CA TYR A 281 1.62 -8.03 -19.46
C TYR A 281 1.73 -8.35 -17.97
N ILE A 282 1.26 -7.43 -17.13
CA ILE A 282 1.03 -7.66 -15.71
C ILE A 282 -0.47 -7.80 -15.45
N ILE A 283 -0.82 -8.81 -14.66
CA ILE A 283 -2.18 -9.06 -14.18
C ILE A 283 -2.49 -8.01 -13.10
N GLN A 284 -3.53 -7.22 -13.35
CA GLN A 284 -4.05 -6.27 -12.39
C GLN A 284 -5.19 -6.90 -11.62
N THR A 285 -5.12 -6.78 -10.31
CA THR A 285 -6.16 -7.19 -9.38
C THR A 285 -6.63 -6.01 -8.57
N ASP A 286 -7.78 -6.11 -7.93
CA ASP A 286 -8.18 -5.19 -6.89
C ASP A 286 -7.72 -5.65 -5.50
N VAL A 287 -8.21 -4.94 -4.49
CA VAL A 287 -7.95 -5.21 -3.08
C VAL A 287 -8.51 -6.55 -2.58
N THR A 288 -9.46 -7.20 -3.28
CA THR A 288 -9.90 -8.56 -2.93
C THR A 288 -9.13 -9.63 -3.70
N GLY A 289 -8.25 -9.24 -4.61
CA GLY A 289 -7.52 -10.13 -5.50
C GLY A 289 -8.31 -10.51 -6.76
N GLU A 290 -9.47 -9.91 -6.99
CA GLU A 290 -10.26 -10.12 -8.20
C GLU A 290 -9.60 -9.44 -9.39
N PHE A 291 -9.66 -10.10 -10.54
CA PHE A 291 -9.08 -9.60 -11.78
C PHE A 291 -9.74 -8.30 -12.24
N ARG A 292 -8.94 -7.28 -12.52
CA ARG A 292 -9.38 -5.98 -13.05
C ARG A 292 -8.93 -5.74 -14.49
N GLY A 293 -7.86 -6.38 -14.92
CA GLY A 293 -7.37 -6.23 -16.29
C GLY A 293 -5.92 -6.63 -16.48
N LEU A 294 -5.40 -6.30 -17.66
CA LEU A 294 -4.02 -6.54 -18.04
C LEU A 294 -3.36 -5.22 -18.44
N HIS A 295 -2.18 -4.96 -17.89
CA HIS A 295 -1.36 -3.81 -18.24
C HIS A 295 -0.14 -4.22 -19.06
N GLU A 296 0.03 -3.61 -20.24
CA GLU A 296 1.16 -3.94 -21.13
C GLU A 296 2.47 -3.37 -20.57
N ILE A 297 3.48 -4.24 -20.44
CA ILE A 297 4.83 -3.86 -20.07
C ILE A 297 5.67 -3.63 -21.32
N ARG A 298 5.97 -2.36 -21.62
CA ARG A 298 6.79 -2.00 -22.77
C ARG A 298 8.26 -2.40 -22.63
N ASN A 299 8.83 -2.26 -21.43
CA ASN A 299 10.23 -2.59 -21.15
C ASN A 299 10.35 -3.51 -19.93
N VAL A 300 10.25 -4.82 -20.15
CA VAL A 300 10.28 -5.84 -19.09
C VAL A 300 11.58 -5.80 -18.28
N ARG A 301 12.72 -5.56 -18.92
CA ARG A 301 14.03 -5.48 -18.24
C ARG A 301 14.06 -4.34 -17.23
N LYS A 302 13.54 -3.17 -17.60
CA LYS A 302 13.45 -2.01 -16.68
C LYS A 302 12.39 -2.23 -15.61
N PHE A 303 11.26 -2.83 -15.98
CA PHE A 303 10.14 -3.08 -15.08
C PHE A 303 10.51 -4.05 -13.95
N LEU A 304 11.20 -5.14 -14.27
CA LEU A 304 11.65 -6.16 -13.31
C LEU A 304 12.97 -5.82 -12.61
N LYS A 305 13.65 -4.74 -13.00
CA LYS A 305 14.90 -4.34 -12.37
C LYS A 305 14.61 -3.97 -10.92
N THR A 306 15.35 -4.57 -9.99
CA THR A 306 15.39 -4.09 -8.61
C THR A 306 15.91 -2.66 -8.60
N ASP A 307 15.30 -1.80 -7.79
CA ASP A 307 15.85 -0.46 -7.61
C ASP A 307 17.19 -0.63 -6.89
N LEU A 308 18.27 -0.59 -7.66
CA LEU A 308 19.63 -0.64 -7.12
C LEU A 308 19.75 0.49 -6.09
N GLN A 309 20.00 0.11 -4.83
CA GLN A 309 20.06 0.96 -3.64
C GLN A 309 21.28 1.91 -3.60
N ASP A 310 21.99 2.08 -4.70
CA ASP A 310 23.30 2.76 -4.72
C ASP A 310 23.22 4.28 -4.85
N ARG A 311 22.01 4.87 -4.91
CA ARG A 311 21.84 6.33 -4.98
C ARG A 311 20.88 6.79 -3.91
N ILE A 312 21.44 7.20 -2.78
CA ILE A 312 20.73 8.05 -1.83
C ILE A 312 20.25 9.29 -2.59
N VAL A 313 18.94 9.50 -2.60
CA VAL A 313 18.30 10.65 -3.25
C VAL A 313 18.10 11.73 -2.20
N GLU A 314 18.63 12.92 -2.45
CA GLU A 314 18.44 14.09 -1.58
C GLU A 314 17.23 14.90 -2.07
N CYS A 315 16.34 15.25 -1.14
CA CYS A 315 15.32 16.25 -1.39
C CYS A 315 15.93 17.65 -1.39
N ARG A 316 15.86 18.34 -2.54
CA ARG A 316 16.42 19.69 -2.70
C ARG A 316 15.78 20.74 -1.78
N GLN A 317 14.53 20.52 -1.35
CA GLN A 317 13.77 21.48 -0.55
C GLN A 317 14.10 21.40 0.95
N CYS A 318 14.21 20.19 1.51
CA CYS A 318 14.37 19.97 2.95
C CYS A 318 15.70 19.28 3.33
N LYS A 319 16.49 18.85 2.34
CA LYS A 319 17.78 18.15 2.52
C LYS A 319 17.67 16.76 3.17
N ALA A 320 16.47 16.21 3.27
CA ALA A 320 16.26 14.82 3.68
C ALA A 320 16.82 13.84 2.63
N HIS A 321 17.33 12.71 3.11
CA HIS A 321 17.99 11.69 2.32
C HIS A 321 17.15 10.41 2.29
N PHE A 322 16.96 9.84 1.09
CA PHE A 322 16.13 8.66 0.89
C PHE A 322 16.92 7.57 0.19
N ALA A 323 16.98 6.39 0.78
CA ALA A 323 17.54 5.20 0.13
C ALA A 323 16.56 4.57 -0.88
N ASP A 324 15.26 4.82 -0.70
CA ASP A 324 14.19 4.30 -1.53
C ASP A 324 13.52 5.42 -2.35
N ARG A 325 13.33 5.15 -3.64
CA ARG A 325 12.66 6.05 -4.59
C ARG A 325 11.17 6.19 -4.31
N VAL A 326 10.51 5.14 -3.80
CA VAL A 326 9.08 5.19 -3.48
C VAL A 326 8.88 6.16 -2.32
N GLN A 327 9.65 6.01 -1.24
CA GLN A 327 9.66 6.94 -0.11
C GLN A 327 9.96 8.38 -0.55
N PHE A 328 10.97 8.59 -1.42
CA PHE A 328 11.24 9.94 -1.96
C PHE A 328 10.07 10.51 -2.77
N ALA A 329 9.42 9.69 -3.60
CA ALA A 329 8.27 10.13 -4.40
C ALA A 329 7.07 10.49 -3.52
N LEU A 330 6.79 9.69 -2.48
CA LEU A 330 5.74 9.98 -1.50
C LEU A 330 6.04 11.26 -0.71
N HIS A 331 7.27 11.42 -0.23
CA HIS A 331 7.73 12.65 0.44
C HIS A 331 7.50 13.91 -0.40
N ARG A 332 7.76 13.82 -1.72
CA ARG A 332 7.46 14.91 -2.66
C ARG A 332 5.97 15.15 -2.85
N LYS A 333 5.14 14.10 -2.88
CA LYS A 333 3.68 14.23 -3.00
C LYS A 333 3.06 15.03 -1.85
N ILE A 334 3.68 15.01 -0.66
CA ILE A 334 3.24 15.79 0.52
C ILE A 334 4.05 17.07 0.76
N ASP A 335 4.76 17.58 -0.25
CA ASP A 335 5.58 18.81 -0.20
C ASP A 335 6.51 18.89 1.03
N CYS A 336 7.25 17.81 1.29
CA CYS A 336 8.12 17.71 2.48
C CYS A 336 7.38 17.95 3.81
N GLY A 337 6.08 17.69 3.83
CA GLY A 337 5.17 17.95 4.94
C GLY A 337 4.93 19.43 5.22
N ARG A 338 5.36 20.38 4.40
CA ARG A 338 5.24 21.82 4.68
C ARG A 338 3.82 22.26 5.02
N SER A 339 2.83 21.67 4.37
CA SER A 339 1.40 21.97 4.58
C SER A 339 0.76 21.27 5.79
N PHE A 340 1.53 20.62 6.66
CA PHE A 340 0.96 20.03 7.88
C PHE A 340 0.59 21.13 8.86
N MET A 341 -0.59 20.98 9.45
CA MET A 341 -1.18 21.97 10.33
C MET A 341 -1.09 21.52 11.79
N ALA A 342 -0.97 22.50 12.68
CA ALA A 342 -1.00 22.29 14.13
C ALA A 342 -1.98 23.28 14.74
N TRP A 343 -2.94 22.80 15.51
CA TRP A 343 -3.91 23.62 16.23
C TRP A 343 -3.86 23.33 17.71
N GLN A 344 -3.89 24.39 18.51
CA GLN A 344 -4.09 24.28 19.96
C GLN A 344 -5.59 24.24 20.24
N LEU A 345 -6.05 23.17 20.88
CA LEU A 345 -7.46 22.94 21.18
C LEU A 345 -7.90 23.49 22.55
N GLY A 346 -6.94 23.81 23.42
CA GLY A 346 -7.19 24.41 24.75
C GLY A 346 -6.35 23.77 25.87
N ASP A 347 -6.56 24.25 27.11
CA ASP A 347 -5.95 23.70 28.32
C ASP A 347 -6.68 22.43 28.78
N ALA A 348 -5.94 21.35 29.00
CA ALA A 348 -6.46 20.07 29.46
C ALA A 348 -7.00 20.11 30.91
N ASP A 349 -6.53 21.06 31.73
CA ASP A 349 -6.81 21.16 33.18
C ASP A 349 -7.56 22.46 33.58
N GLY A 350 -8.06 23.26 32.61
CA GLY A 350 -8.74 24.53 32.88
C GLY A 350 -10.19 24.41 33.39
N PRO A 351 -10.77 25.49 33.96
CA PRO A 351 -12.16 25.50 34.48
C PRO A 351 -13.22 25.26 33.39
N THR A 352 -12.87 25.49 32.12
CA THR A 352 -13.59 25.06 30.92
C THR A 352 -13.12 23.67 30.51
N LYS A 353 -13.52 22.63 31.26
CA LYS A 353 -13.37 21.20 30.88
C LYS A 353 -14.02 20.83 29.52
N SER A 354 -14.66 21.78 28.85
CA SER A 354 -15.39 21.62 27.58
C SER A 354 -14.56 21.92 26.33
N ALA A 355 -13.33 22.42 26.43
CA ALA A 355 -12.47 22.68 25.26
C ALA A 355 -11.80 21.38 24.76
N GLY A 356 -12.56 20.53 24.07
CA GLY A 356 -12.03 19.36 23.36
C GLY A 356 -12.86 18.08 23.43
N ILE A 357 -14.06 18.13 24.03
CA ILE A 357 -15.04 17.06 23.88
C ILE A 357 -15.76 17.31 22.55
N GLU A 358 -15.33 16.59 21.52
CA GLU A 358 -16.11 16.51 20.29
C GLU A 358 -17.27 15.54 20.53
N LEU A 359 -18.48 16.08 20.62
CA LEU A 359 -19.70 15.29 20.66
C LEU A 359 -20.22 15.15 19.23
N HIS A 360 -20.38 13.90 18.79
CA HIS A 360 -20.91 13.56 17.48
C HIS A 360 -22.22 12.80 17.70
N GLU A 361 -23.33 13.39 17.27
CA GLU A 361 -24.67 12.82 17.50
C GLU A 361 -24.90 11.54 16.67
N ASN A 362 -24.33 11.48 15.47
CA ASN A 362 -24.50 10.38 14.53
C ASN A 362 -23.14 9.76 14.18
N CYS A 363 -22.79 8.69 14.89
CA CYS A 363 -21.60 7.89 14.62
C CYS A 363 -22.00 6.53 14.03
N LEU A 364 -21.29 6.09 13.00
CA LEU A 364 -21.33 4.72 12.49
C LEU A 364 -20.19 3.91 13.15
N PRO A 365 -20.46 3.08 14.17
CA PRO A 365 -19.45 2.19 14.70
C PRO A 365 -19.10 1.12 13.66
N MET A 366 -17.81 0.99 13.35
CA MET A 366 -17.34 -0.03 12.43
C MET A 366 -17.35 -1.39 13.16
N PRO A 367 -17.99 -2.44 12.60
CA PRO A 367 -18.18 -3.69 13.33
C PRO A 367 -16.87 -4.40 13.66
N LYS A 368 -16.65 -4.77 14.93
CA LYS A 368 -15.47 -5.51 15.39
C LYS A 368 -15.28 -6.89 14.73
N LYS A 369 -16.34 -7.44 14.13
CA LYS A 369 -16.25 -8.67 13.33
C LYS A 369 -15.41 -8.51 12.06
N TYR A 370 -15.26 -7.29 11.55
CA TYR A 370 -14.48 -7.01 10.32
C TYR A 370 -13.25 -6.15 10.60
N PHE A 371 -13.35 -5.26 11.58
CA PHE A 371 -12.29 -4.34 11.97
C PHE A 371 -11.74 -4.77 13.32
N LYS A 372 -10.45 -5.07 13.37
CA LYS A 372 -9.78 -5.43 14.63
C LYS A 372 -9.84 -4.28 15.64
N TYR A 373 -9.89 -3.05 15.14
CA TYR A 373 -9.81 -1.83 15.90
C TYR A 373 -11.14 -1.08 15.92
N ALA A 374 -11.35 -0.32 17.01
CA ALA A 374 -12.56 0.46 17.22
C ALA A 374 -12.56 1.75 16.38
N TRP A 375 -13.07 1.63 15.17
CA TRP A 375 -13.30 2.75 14.26
C TRP A 375 -14.71 3.30 14.39
N PHE A 376 -14.84 4.62 14.36
CA PHE A 376 -16.12 5.33 14.34
C PHE A 376 -16.16 6.26 13.13
N GLY A 377 -17.05 5.99 12.18
CA GLY A 377 -17.33 6.88 11.06
C GLY A 377 -18.24 8.02 11.51
N LEU A 378 -17.88 9.26 11.18
CA LEU A 378 -18.68 10.44 11.50
C LEU A 378 -19.63 10.75 10.36
N ILE A 379 -20.93 10.77 10.66
CA ILE A 379 -21.94 11.19 9.71
C ILE A 379 -22.02 12.71 9.81
N ASN A 380 -21.58 13.41 8.76
CA ASN A 380 -21.74 14.86 8.71
C ASN A 380 -23.24 15.18 8.75
N GLY A 381 -23.69 15.85 9.80
CA GLY A 381 -25.04 16.40 9.86
C GLY A 381 -25.19 17.42 8.73
N ASN A 382 -26.19 17.22 7.86
CA ASN A 382 -26.62 18.24 6.92
C ASN A 382 -27.25 19.41 7.65
#